data_AF-A0A7S1ARF6-F1
#
_entry.id   AF-A0A7S1ARF6-F1
#
_cell.length_a   1.000
_cell.length_b   1.000
_cell.length_c   1.000
_cell.angle_alpha   90.00
_cell.angle_beta   90.00
_cell.angle_gamma   90.00
#
_symmetry.space_group_name_H-M   'P 1'
#
loop_
_entity.id
_entity.type
_entity.pdbx_description
1 polymer ?
#
loop_
_entity_poly.entity_id
_entity_poly.type
_entity_poly.pdbx_seq_one_letter_code
_entity_poly.pdbx_strand_id
1 'polypeptide(L)'
;YLLDRNIKEFIENPLDRQFTDEEREELKEEDAFLEGNLMRGMNGLLFGNLQNISAPAGERVRFYVLSLGLQSGLHFMHWKGHTVLHRGQRVAGVQLMPGVAAVADMLAMEAGE
;
A
#
# COMPACT_ATOMS: atom_id res chain seq x y z
N TYR A 1 -10.85 -1.20 12.83
CA TYR A 1 -11.71 -0.81 11.68
C TYR A 1 -11.53 -1.73 10.48
N LEU A 2 -10.33 -1.83 9.86
CA LEU A 2 -10.13 -2.80 8.76
C LEU A 2 -9.95 -4.24 9.25
N LEU A 3 -9.22 -4.43 10.36
CA LEU A 3 -9.05 -5.75 10.97
C LEU A 3 -10.39 -6.36 11.37
N ASP A 4 -11.22 -5.63 12.13
CA ASP A 4 -12.55 -6.12 12.57
C ASP A 4 -13.48 -6.47 11.40
N ARG A 5 -13.40 -5.71 10.30
CA ARG A 5 -14.17 -6.00 9.08
C ARG A 5 -13.62 -7.25 8.39
N ASN A 6 -12.31 -7.36 8.20
CA ASN A 6 -11.69 -8.52 7.56
C ASN A 6 -11.95 -9.80 8.36
N ILE A 7 -11.86 -9.72 9.69
CA ILE A 7 -12.22 -10.78 10.64
C ILE A 7 -13.66 -11.23 10.37
N LYS A 8 -14.61 -10.29 10.38
CA LYS A 8 -16.03 -10.61 10.16
C LYS A 8 -16.31 -11.20 8.78
N GLU A 9 -15.62 -10.74 7.75
CA GLU A 9 -15.90 -11.08 6.35
C GLU A 9 -15.17 -12.34 5.88
N PHE A 10 -13.96 -12.62 6.40
CA PHE A 10 -13.08 -13.68 5.90
C PHE A 10 -12.76 -14.79 6.91
N ILE A 11 -13.10 -14.66 8.20
CA ILE A 11 -12.98 -15.78 9.14
C ILE A 11 -14.04 -16.85 8.87
N GLU A 12 -15.25 -16.46 8.46
CA GLU A 12 -16.29 -17.43 8.14
C GLU A 12 -15.92 -18.16 6.85
N ASN A 13 -15.51 -19.42 6.95
CA ASN A 13 -15.17 -20.22 5.78
C ASN A 13 -16.46 -20.49 4.99
N PRO A 14 -16.55 -20.07 3.71
CA PRO A 14 -17.72 -20.36 2.88
C PRO A 14 -17.92 -21.85 2.56
N LEU A 15 -16.98 -22.72 2.97
CA LEU A 15 -17.00 -24.18 2.83
C LEU A 15 -17.16 -24.91 4.19
N ASP A 16 -18.15 -24.51 5.02
CA ASP A 16 -18.71 -25.25 6.18
C ASP A 16 -18.14 -25.10 7.60
N ARG A 17 -17.07 -24.33 7.87
CA ARG A 17 -16.61 -24.14 9.27
C ARG A 17 -17.19 -22.88 9.89
N GLN A 18 -18.12 -23.05 10.83
CA GLN A 18 -18.50 -22.01 11.78
C GLN A 18 -17.49 -21.96 12.94
N PHE A 19 -17.09 -20.75 13.32
CA PHE A 19 -16.21 -20.48 14.46
C PHE A 19 -17.04 -19.99 15.66
N THR A 20 -16.78 -20.49 16.87
CA THR A 20 -17.37 -19.93 18.09
C THR A 20 -16.77 -18.55 18.42
N ASP A 21 -17.41 -17.82 19.33
CA ASP A 21 -16.89 -16.52 19.78
C ASP A 21 -15.53 -16.68 20.49
N GLU A 22 -15.32 -17.77 21.23
CA GLU A 22 -14.04 -18.07 21.88
C GLU A 22 -12.93 -18.33 20.85
N GLU A 23 -13.18 -19.15 19.82
CA GLU A 23 -12.21 -19.42 18.77
C GLU A 23 -11.82 -18.14 17.99
N ARG A 24 -12.77 -17.21 17.82
CA ARG A 24 -12.52 -15.91 17.18
C ARG A 24 -11.60 -15.02 18.00
N GLU A 25 -11.75 -15.02 19.32
CA GLU A 25 -10.86 -14.26 20.21
C GLU A 25 -9.47 -14.90 20.28
N GLU A 26 -9.38 -16.24 20.31
CA GLU A 26 -8.07 -16.93 20.25
C GLU A 26 -7.31 -16.58 18.97
N LEU A 27 -7.97 -16.59 17.81
CA LEU A 27 -7.35 -16.19 16.53
C LEU A 27 -6.85 -14.74 16.53
N LYS A 28 -7.50 -13.83 17.24
CA LYS A 28 -7.04 -12.42 17.31
C LYS A 28 -5.74 -12.24 18.08
N GLU A 29 -5.39 -13.20 18.92
CA GLU A 29 -4.12 -13.21 19.65
C GLU A 29 -3.01 -13.92 18.85
N GLU A 30 -3.35 -14.61 17.77
CA GLU A 30 -2.36 -15.27 16.90
C GLU A 30 -1.68 -14.26 15.96
N ASP A 31 -0.36 -14.09 16.11
CA ASP A 31 0.45 -13.19 15.28
C ASP A 31 0.28 -13.43 13.78
N ALA A 32 0.21 -14.69 13.34
CA ALA A 32 0.05 -15.05 11.94
C ALA A 32 -1.30 -14.58 11.37
N PHE A 33 -2.35 -14.67 12.18
CA PHE A 33 -3.69 -14.23 11.82
C PHE A 33 -3.76 -12.70 11.77
N LEU A 34 -3.21 -12.01 12.78
CA LEU A 34 -3.10 -10.56 12.79
C LEU A 34 -2.33 -10.04 11.58
N GLU A 35 -1.14 -10.59 11.32
CA GLU A 35 -0.27 -10.18 10.23
C GLU A 35 -0.90 -10.43 8.86
N GLY A 36 -1.60 -11.55 8.68
CA GLY A 36 -2.34 -11.87 7.46
C GLY A 36 -3.45 -10.87 7.13
N ASN A 37 -3.98 -10.18 8.15
CA ASN A 37 -5.00 -9.15 8.00
C ASN A 37 -4.43 -7.72 7.88
N LEU A 38 -3.12 -7.53 8.03
CA LEU A 38 -2.45 -6.25 7.82
C LEU A 38 -2.21 -6.00 6.32
N MET A 39 -3.28 -5.52 5.67
CA MET A 39 -3.32 -5.22 4.24
C MET A 39 -2.49 -3.98 3.87
N ARG A 40 -1.26 -4.19 3.39
CA ARG A 40 -0.32 -3.14 2.98
C ARG A 40 -0.53 -2.77 1.50
N GLY A 41 -1.49 -1.87 1.26
CA GLY A 41 -1.88 -1.44 -0.09
C GLY A 41 -1.52 0.01 -0.42
N MET A 42 -1.59 0.35 -1.70
CA MET A 42 -1.57 1.73 -2.20
C MET A 42 -2.98 2.11 -2.66
N ASN A 43 -3.53 3.22 -2.16
CA ASN A 43 -4.91 3.65 -2.44
C ASN A 43 -5.98 2.55 -2.18
N GLY A 44 -5.75 1.69 -1.18
CA GLY A 44 -6.65 0.57 -0.85
C GLY A 44 -6.53 -0.66 -1.76
N LEU A 45 -5.58 -0.64 -2.70
CA LEU A 45 -5.35 -1.67 -3.70
C LEU A 45 -4.06 -2.46 -3.38
N LEU A 46 -4.04 -3.75 -3.70
CA LEU A 46 -3.07 -4.76 -3.26
C LEU A 46 -2.59 -5.60 -4.44
N PHE A 47 -1.41 -6.23 -4.30
CA PHE A 47 -0.91 -7.22 -5.28
C PHE A 47 -0.90 -6.72 -6.74
N GLY A 48 -0.61 -5.43 -6.95
CA GLY A 48 -0.48 -4.86 -8.30
C GLY A 48 -1.81 -4.58 -9.02
N ASN A 49 -2.96 -4.61 -8.33
CA ASN A 49 -4.25 -4.30 -8.94
C ASN A 49 -4.58 -2.79 -9.01
N LEU A 50 -3.62 -1.92 -8.73
CA LEU A 50 -3.77 -0.47 -8.88
C LEU A 50 -3.76 -0.10 -10.37
N GLN A 51 -4.92 0.30 -10.88
CA GLN A 51 -5.13 0.66 -12.28
C GLN A 51 -5.04 2.18 -12.49
N ASN A 52 -4.96 2.57 -13.77
CA ASN A 52 -5.09 3.97 -14.21
C ASN A 52 -3.97 4.91 -13.73
N ILE A 53 -2.77 4.39 -13.47
CA ILE A 53 -1.56 5.20 -13.33
C ILE A 53 -0.81 5.13 -14.66
N SER A 54 -1.01 6.14 -15.50
CA SER A 54 -0.31 6.28 -16.76
C SER A 54 -0.01 7.74 -17.06
N ALA A 55 1.05 7.97 -17.83
CA ALA A 55 1.42 9.27 -18.31
C ALA A 55 1.95 9.16 -19.74
N PRO A 56 1.65 10.12 -20.63
CA PRO A 56 2.25 10.13 -21.96
C PRO A 56 3.77 10.30 -21.89
N ALA A 57 4.49 9.67 -22.80
CA ALA A 57 5.92 9.89 -22.95
C ALA A 57 6.19 11.35 -23.37
N GLY A 58 7.24 11.94 -22.80
CA GLY A 58 7.61 13.34 -22.94
C GLY A 58 6.90 14.30 -21.98
N GLU A 59 5.87 13.85 -21.25
CA GLU A 59 5.10 14.71 -20.34
C GLU A 59 5.70 14.81 -18.95
N ARG A 60 5.42 15.95 -18.30
CA ARG A 60 5.77 16.18 -16.90
C ARG A 60 4.64 15.74 -15.99
N VAL A 61 4.96 14.91 -15.03
CA VAL A 61 4.00 14.38 -14.04
C VAL A 61 4.45 14.78 -12.65
N ARG A 62 3.53 15.26 -11.84
CA ARG A 62 3.75 15.50 -10.42
C ARG A 62 3.01 14.47 -9.59
N PHE A 63 3.76 13.71 -8.80
CA PHE A 63 3.22 12.78 -7.83
C PHE A 63 3.08 13.46 -6.47
N TYR A 64 1.88 13.37 -5.90
CA TYR A 64 1.60 13.69 -4.50
C TYR A 64 1.42 12.38 -3.76
N VAL A 65 2.33 12.09 -2.84
CA VAL A 65 2.38 10.80 -2.16
C VAL A 65 2.29 11.01 -0.67
N LEU A 66 1.51 10.18 0.01
CA LEU A 66 1.25 10.26 1.44
C LEU A 66 1.23 8.84 2.00
N SER A 67 1.91 8.62 3.11
CA SER A 67 1.77 7.39 3.88
C SER A 67 0.83 7.61 5.07
N LEU A 68 -0.06 6.64 5.28
CA LEU A 68 -1.00 6.58 6.39
C LEU A 68 -0.83 5.22 7.07
N GLY A 69 -0.96 5.16 8.39
CA GLY A 69 -0.91 3.90 9.14
C GLY A 69 -0.12 3.98 10.44
N LEU A 70 0.40 2.83 10.87
CA LEU A 70 1.12 2.65 12.13
C LEU A 70 2.61 2.99 11.98
N GLN A 71 3.26 3.38 13.08
CA GLN A 71 4.63 3.88 13.14
C GLN A 71 5.70 2.94 12.55
N SER A 72 5.44 1.63 12.49
CA SER A 72 6.30 0.63 11.84
C SER A 72 6.29 0.70 10.30
N GLY A 73 5.36 1.44 9.70
CA GLY A 73 5.15 1.56 8.26
C GLY A 73 6.15 2.50 7.58
N LEU A 74 7.45 2.20 7.66
CA LEU A 74 8.44 2.84 6.80
C LEU A 74 8.27 2.31 5.37
N HIS A 75 7.88 3.19 4.45
CA HIS A 75 7.72 2.86 3.04
C HIS A 75 8.74 3.57 2.17
N PHE A 76 9.07 2.94 1.05
CA PHE A 76 9.88 3.53 -0.01
C PHE A 76 9.12 3.41 -1.33
N MET A 77 8.67 4.55 -1.86
CA MET A 77 8.00 4.59 -3.16
C MET A 77 9.05 4.78 -4.25
N HIS A 78 9.07 3.84 -5.19
CA HIS A 78 10.05 3.78 -6.28
C HIS A 78 9.34 3.70 -7.62
N TRP A 79 9.83 4.44 -8.61
CA TRP A 79 9.33 4.39 -9.98
C TRP A 79 10.31 3.63 -10.85
N LYS A 80 9.99 2.37 -11.17
CA LYS A 80 10.87 1.53 -11.96
C LYS A 80 11.14 2.16 -13.34
N GLY A 81 12.40 2.10 -13.78
CA GLY A 81 12.85 2.68 -15.05
C GLY A 81 12.91 4.22 -15.08
N HIS A 82 12.46 4.89 -14.03
CA HIS A 82 12.36 6.35 -14.00
C HIS A 82 13.08 6.93 -12.78
N THR A 83 13.40 8.22 -12.86
CA THR A 83 13.85 9.00 -11.70
C THR A 83 12.93 10.19 -11.51
N VAL A 84 12.82 10.63 -10.27
CA VAL A 84 12.03 11.80 -9.89
C VAL A 84 12.91 12.89 -9.28
N LEU A 85 12.48 14.13 -9.43
CA LEU A 85 13.00 15.26 -8.68
C LEU A 85 12.21 15.38 -7.38
N HIS A 86 12.89 15.22 -6.26
CA HIS A 86 12.35 15.43 -4.92
C HIS A 86 13.26 16.42 -4.18
N ARG A 87 12.69 17.55 -3.73
CA ARG A 87 13.44 18.62 -3.04
C ARG A 87 14.70 19.10 -3.81
N GLY A 88 14.57 19.20 -5.13
CA GLY A 88 15.66 19.61 -6.02
C GLY A 88 16.71 18.53 -6.31
N GLN A 89 16.58 17.34 -5.72
CA GLN A 89 17.49 16.22 -5.95
C GLN A 89 16.86 15.17 -6.86
N ARG A 90 17.65 14.61 -7.78
CA ARG A 90 17.22 13.49 -8.61
C ARG A 90 17.43 12.19 -7.84
N VAL A 91 16.34 11.45 -7.60
CA VAL A 91 16.32 10.23 -6.81
C VAL A 91 15.51 9.14 -7.51
N ALA A 92 15.79 7.88 -7.22
CA ALA A 92 15.02 6.74 -7.74
C ALA A 92 13.69 6.55 -6.98
N GLY A 93 13.59 7.07 -5.76
CA GLY A 93 12.39 6.94 -4.94
C GLY A 93 12.39 7.88 -3.75
N VAL A 94 11.27 7.91 -3.04
CA VAL A 94 11.02 8.75 -1.87
C VAL A 94 10.68 7.91 -0.66
N GLN A 95 11.27 8.28 0.48
CA GLN A 95 10.98 7.67 1.77
C GLN A 95 9.71 8.28 2.36
N LEU A 96 8.81 7.44 2.87
CA LEU A 96 7.56 7.85 3.48
C LEU A 96 7.41 7.18 4.85
N MET A 97 7.31 8.00 5.88
CA MET A 97 6.86 7.59 7.20
C MET A 97 5.36 7.86 7.34
N PRO A 98 4.65 7.18 8.25
CA PRO A 98 3.24 7.46 8.49
C PRO A 98 3.01 8.93 8.85
N GLY A 99 2.04 9.56 8.18
CA GLY A 99 1.75 10.99 8.31
C GLY A 99 2.65 11.91 7.48
N VAL A 100 3.65 11.37 6.76
CA VAL A 100 4.50 12.17 5.87
C VAL A 100 3.94 12.20 4.47
N ALA A 101 3.79 13.42 3.95
CA ALA A 101 3.55 13.69 2.54
C ALA A 101 4.85 14.09 1.83
N ALA A 102 4.99 13.69 0.58
CA ALA A 102 6.06 14.12 -0.31
C ALA A 102 5.51 14.49 -1.69
N VAL A 103 6.24 15.37 -2.36
CA VAL A 103 6.00 15.76 -3.75
C VAL A 103 7.20 15.32 -4.57
N ALA A 104 6.95 14.69 -5.71
CA ALA A 104 7.97 14.21 -6.64
C ALA A 104 7.59 14.56 -8.07
N ASP A 105 8.52 15.17 -8.80
CA ASP A 105 8.32 15.58 -10.21
C ASP A 105 9.06 14.63 -11.15
N MET A 106 8.38 14.11 -12.15
CA MET A 106 8.92 13.20 -13.15
C MET A 106 8.81 13.81 -14.56
N LEU A 107 9.80 13.51 -15.40
CA LEU A 107 9.65 13.56 -16.85
C LEU A 107 9.53 12.11 -17.34
N ALA A 108 8.36 11.71 -17.82
CA ALA A 108 8.11 10.34 -18.28
C ALA A 108 8.77 10.15 -19.65
N MET A 109 9.97 9.57 -19.72
CA MET A 109 10.74 9.50 -20.98
C MET A 109 10.63 8.16 -21.69
N GLU A 110 10.44 7.07 -20.94
CA GLU A 110 10.37 5.73 -21.52
C GLU A 110 8.92 5.25 -21.58
N ALA A 111 8.52 4.71 -22.73
CA ALA A 111 7.26 4.00 -22.87
C ALA A 111 7.42 2.58 -22.31
N GLY A 112 6.50 2.16 -21.45
CA GLY A 112 6.51 0.84 -20.83
C GLY A 112 5.36 0.67 -19.82
N GLU A 113 5.26 -0.53 -19.26
CA GLU A 113 4.46 -0.84 -18.07
C GLU A 113 5.33 -0.88 -16.82
#